data_AF-A0A9N8Q9A6-F1
#
_entry.id   AF-A0A9N8Q9A6-F1
#
_cell.length_a   1.000
_cell.length_b   1.000
_cell.length_c   1.000
_cell.angle_alpha   90.00
_cell.angle_beta   90.00
_cell.angle_gamma   90.00
#
_symmetry.space_group_name_H-M   'P 1'
#
loop_
_entity.id
_entity.type
_entity.pdbx_description
1 polymer ?
#
loop_
_entity_poly.entity_id
_entity_poly.type
_entity_poly.pdbx_seq_one_letter_code
_entity_poly.pdbx_strand_id
1 'polypeptide(L)'
;MNIRNILLTSLFLAVSASAAKTDLDTFCSNLCCKKITTTKTGLIGRQCQPFRPGSGAPSFAPEPSCPDQPLCCQIVAPGGRLGAKCSRIYF
;
A
#
# COMPACT_ATOMS: atom_id res chain seq x y z
N MET A 1 11.69 -24.91 50.37
CA MET A 1 10.94 -25.86 49.53
C MET A 1 10.81 -25.22 48.15
N ASN A 2 11.62 -25.67 47.19
CA ASN A 2 11.76 -25.06 45.86
C ASN A 2 10.79 -25.72 44.89
N ILE A 3 9.78 -24.98 44.42
CA ILE A 3 8.90 -25.44 43.35
C ILE A 3 9.60 -25.18 42.02
N ARG A 4 10.30 -26.22 41.56
CA ARG A 4 10.66 -26.42 40.16
C ARG A 4 9.44 -26.98 39.42
N ASN A 5 9.39 -26.70 38.12
CA ASN A 5 8.64 -27.40 37.08
C ASN A 5 7.11 -27.29 37.11
N ILE A 6 6.59 -26.33 36.35
CA ILE A 6 5.47 -26.64 35.45
C ILE A 6 5.99 -26.43 34.03
N LEU A 7 6.52 -27.52 33.50
CA LEU A 7 6.74 -27.73 32.07
C LEU A 7 5.38 -27.75 31.36
N LEU A 8 5.31 -27.02 30.24
CA LEU A 8 4.68 -27.43 28.98
C LEU A 8 3.23 -27.93 29.01
N THR A 9 2.32 -27.08 28.55
CA THR A 9 1.21 -27.55 27.71
C THR A 9 1.01 -26.56 26.57
N SER A 10 1.62 -26.89 25.44
CA SER A 10 1.41 -26.28 24.14
C SER A 10 -0.04 -26.43 23.73
N LEU A 11 -0.78 -25.33 23.58
CA LEU A 11 -1.79 -25.25 22.52
C LEU A 11 -1.35 -24.16 21.55
N PHE A 12 -0.68 -24.63 20.50
CA PHE A 12 -0.63 -23.97 19.21
C PHE A 12 -2.07 -23.71 18.75
N LEU A 13 -2.56 -22.49 18.93
CA LEU A 13 -3.52 -21.93 18.00
C LEU A 13 -2.76 -20.91 17.16
N ALA A 14 -2.11 -21.49 16.14
CA ALA A 14 -1.75 -20.79 14.93
C ALA A 14 -3.02 -20.23 14.29
N VAL A 15 -3.38 -18.99 14.66
CA VAL A 15 -3.98 -18.08 13.70
C VAL A 15 -2.88 -17.10 13.34
N SER A 16 -2.20 -17.44 12.26
CA SER A 16 -1.38 -16.52 11.48
C SER A 16 -2.27 -15.40 10.96
N ALA A 17 -2.63 -14.45 11.82
CA ALA A 17 -3.01 -13.11 11.38
C ALA A 17 -1.77 -12.20 11.51
N SER A 18 -0.62 -12.70 11.07
CA SER A 18 0.51 -11.83 10.77
C SER A 18 0.32 -11.31 9.36
N ALA A 19 0.00 -10.03 9.32
CA ALA A 19 0.44 -9.07 8.34
C ALA A 19 0.18 -9.45 6.88
N ALA A 20 -0.80 -8.76 6.30
CA ALA A 20 -0.69 -8.30 4.92
C ALA A 20 0.79 -8.06 4.59
N LYS A 21 1.30 -8.67 3.51
CA LYS A 21 2.64 -8.41 2.95
C LYS A 21 2.98 -6.93 3.09
N THR A 22 3.62 -6.57 4.21
CA THR A 22 4.13 -5.23 4.49
C THR A 22 5.63 -5.40 4.59
N ASP A 23 6.16 -6.09 3.58
CA ASP A 23 7.56 -6.09 3.28
C ASP A 23 7.83 -4.69 2.72
N LEU A 24 8.37 -3.82 3.57
CA LEU A 24 9.29 -2.77 3.15
C LEU A 24 8.84 -1.72 2.09
N ASP A 25 7.55 -1.50 1.85
CA ASP A 25 7.13 -0.47 0.88
C ASP A 25 7.12 0.92 1.53
N THR A 26 8.25 1.62 1.36
CA THR A 26 8.42 3.09 1.46
C THR A 26 7.09 3.85 1.53
N PHE A 27 6.79 4.51 2.66
CA PHE A 27 5.59 5.37 2.82
C PHE A 27 5.32 6.19 1.56
N CYS A 28 4.34 5.77 0.76
CA CYS A 28 3.96 6.44 -0.46
C CYS A 28 2.45 6.61 -0.50
N SER A 29 2.02 7.65 -1.21
CA SER A 29 0.62 7.92 -1.46
C SER A 29 0.25 7.39 -2.83
N ASN A 30 -0.80 6.58 -2.88
CA ASN A 30 -1.36 6.05 -4.11
C ASN A 30 -2.15 7.15 -4.83
N LEU A 31 -1.70 7.49 -6.02
CA LEU A 31 -2.28 8.52 -6.88
C LEU A 31 -2.65 7.93 -8.24
N CYS A 32 -3.83 8.28 -8.72
CA CYS A 32 -4.28 7.98 -10.06
C CYS A 32 -4.03 9.21 -10.93
N CYS A 33 -3.11 9.12 -11.88
CA CYS A 33 -2.59 10.28 -12.61
C CYS A 33 -2.84 10.17 -14.11
N LYS A 34 -3.43 11.23 -14.69
CA LYS A 34 -3.70 11.33 -16.13
C LYS A 34 -2.46 11.62 -16.97
N LYS A 35 -1.49 12.37 -16.41
CA LYS A 35 -0.26 12.75 -17.12
C LYS A 35 0.96 12.34 -16.31
N ILE A 36 1.92 11.71 -16.98
CA ILE A 36 3.15 11.22 -16.36
C ILE A 36 4.35 11.73 -17.15
N THR A 37 5.36 12.19 -16.42
CA THR A 37 6.63 12.64 -16.99
C THR A 37 7.77 11.89 -16.30
N THR A 38 8.61 11.24 -17.09
CA THR A 38 9.81 10.56 -16.59
C THR A 38 10.92 11.57 -16.37
N THR A 39 11.60 11.49 -15.23
CA THR A 39 12.75 12.33 -14.88
C THR A 39 13.91 11.47 -14.41
N LYS A 40 15.11 12.04 -14.28
CA LYS A 40 16.30 11.33 -13.76
C LYS A 40 16.10 10.76 -12.35
N THR A 41 15.18 11.34 -11.56
CA THR A 41 14.94 10.96 -10.15
C THR A 41 13.68 10.11 -9.96
N GLY A 42 12.98 9.74 -11.04
CA GLY A 42 11.75 8.93 -11.00
C GLY A 42 10.62 9.52 -11.85
N LEU A 43 9.40 9.04 -11.63
CA LEU A 43 8.22 9.55 -12.33
C LEU A 43 7.61 10.75 -11.60
N ILE A 44 7.08 11.69 -12.38
CA ILE A 44 6.25 12.80 -11.89
C ILE A 44 4.84 12.59 -12.44
N GLY A 45 3.87 12.47 -11.55
CA GLY A 45 2.45 12.45 -11.87
C GLY A 45 1.86 13.85 -11.83
N ARG A 46 1.02 14.19 -12.81
CA ARG A 46 0.25 15.44 -12.88
C ARG A 46 -1.21 15.14 -13.16
N GLN A 47 -2.08 16.07 -12.75
CA GLN A 47 -3.53 15.88 -12.82
C GLN A 47 -3.93 14.58 -12.11
N CYS A 48 -3.36 14.41 -10.91
CA CYS A 48 -3.56 13.24 -10.11
C CYS A 48 -4.76 13.40 -9.18
N GLN A 49 -5.30 12.27 -8.73
CA GLN A 49 -6.25 12.20 -7.63
C GLN A 49 -5.82 11.09 -6.67
N PRO A 50 -5.99 11.26 -5.35
CA PRO A 50 -5.82 10.18 -4.41
C PRO A 50 -6.75 9.03 -4.78
N PHE A 51 -6.21 7.82 -4.89
CA PHE A 51 -7.04 6.64 -5.04
C PHE A 51 -6.63 5.62 -4.00
N ARG A 52 -7.62 4.91 -3.46
CA ARG A 52 -7.37 3.75 -2.61
C ARG A 52 -7.42 2.54 -3.51
N PRO A 53 -6.33 1.77 -3.64
CA PRO A 53 -6.45 0.49 -4.29
C PRO A 53 -7.45 -0.36 -3.53
N GLY A 54 -8.33 -1.01 -4.28
CA GLY A 54 -9.24 -2.00 -3.73
C GLY A 54 -8.43 -3.08 -3.00
N SER A 55 -8.94 -3.56 -1.88
CA SER A 55 -8.26 -4.59 -1.08
C SER A 55 -8.27 -5.97 -1.77
N GLY A 56 -8.87 -6.10 -2.96
CA GLY A 56 -9.12 -7.38 -3.62
C GLY A 56 -10.09 -8.25 -2.81
N ALA A 57 -10.70 -7.68 -1.78
CA ALA A 57 -11.66 -8.36 -0.93
C ALA A 57 -13.02 -8.31 -1.64
N PRO A 58 -13.77 -9.42 -1.66
CA PRO A 58 -15.09 -9.46 -2.29
C PRO A 58 -15.97 -8.39 -1.65
N SER A 59 -16.20 -7.32 -2.40
CA SER A 59 -16.94 -6.14 -1.96
C SER A 59 -18.17 -5.99 -2.86
N PHE A 60 -19.34 -5.76 -2.27
CA PHE A 60 -20.58 -5.52 -3.02
C PHE A 60 -20.61 -4.15 -3.72
N ALA A 61 -19.65 -3.27 -3.41
CA ALA A 61 -19.45 -2.00 -4.09
C ALA A 61 -18.40 -2.15 -5.20
N PRO A 62 -18.54 -1.45 -6.34
CA PRO A 62 -17.49 -1.40 -7.36
C PRO A 62 -16.17 -0.95 -6.70
N GLU A 63 -15.12 -1.75 -6.81
CA GLU A 63 -13.81 -1.32 -6.32
C GLU A 63 -13.41 -0.03 -7.05
N PRO A 64 -12.83 0.96 -6.36
CA PRO A 64 -12.40 2.20 -6.98
C PRO A 64 -11.26 1.92 -7.98
N SER A 65 -11.64 1.73 -9.23
CA SER A 65 -10.70 1.57 -10.34
C SER A 65 -10.07 2.92 -10.66
N CYS A 66 -8.75 2.97 -10.74
CA CYS A 66 -8.05 4.13 -11.29
C CYS A 66 -8.31 4.16 -12.81
N PRO A 67 -9.06 5.14 -13.35
CA PRO A 67 -9.35 5.19 -14.79
C PRO A 67 -8.11 5.57 -15.62
N ASP A 68 -7.10 6.17 -14.98
CA ASP A 68 -5.84 6.57 -15.60
C ASP A 68 -4.70 5.64 -15.15
N GLN A 69 -3.47 6.15 -15.04
CA GLN A 69 -2.32 5.36 -14.60
C GLN A 69 -2.15 5.43 -13.07
N PRO A 70 -2.17 4.29 -12.37
CA PRO A 70 -1.92 4.25 -10.94
C PRO A 70 -0.41 4.37 -10.64
N LEU A 71 -0.09 5.25 -9.69
CA LEU A 71 1.28 5.52 -9.24
C LEU A 71 1.35 5.50 -7.70
N CYS A 72 2.49 5.08 -7.18
CA CYS A 72 2.86 5.22 -5.77
C CYS A 72 3.91 6.33 -5.67
N CYS A 73 3.55 7.45 -5.03
CA CYS A 73 4.38 8.66 -4.98
C CYS A 73 4.85 8.95 -3.55
N GLN A 74 6.16 9.16 -3.36
CA GLN A 74 6.73 9.51 -2.05
C GLN A 74 6.46 10.97 -1.66
N ILE A 75 6.38 11.86 -2.65
CA ILE A 75 6.16 13.29 -2.44
C ILE A 75 4.86 13.66 -3.15
N VAL A 76 3.91 14.21 -2.42
CA VAL A 76 2.61 14.63 -2.96
C VAL A 76 2.34 16.07 -2.58
N ALA A 77 1.97 16.88 -3.57
CA ALA A 77 1.55 18.25 -3.33
C ALA A 77 0.20 18.28 -2.58
N PRO A 78 -0.06 19.31 -1.75
CA PRO A 78 -1.34 19.47 -1.08
C PRO A 78 -2.53 19.34 -2.04
N GLY A 79 -3.52 18.53 -1.68
CA GLY A 79 -4.67 18.21 -2.52
C GLY A 79 -4.46 17.09 -3.54
N GLY A 80 -3.31 16.41 -3.54
CA GLY A 80 -3.13 15.15 -4.29
C GLY A 80 -3.02 15.28 -5.81
N ARG A 81 -2.91 16.51 -6.33
CA ARG A 81 -2.96 16.80 -7.79
C ARG A 81 -1.63 16.59 -8.52
N LEU A 82 -0.53 16.48 -7.78
CA LEU A 82 0.81 16.31 -8.30
C LEU A 82 1.61 15.40 -7.36
N GLY A 83 2.31 14.44 -7.94
CA GLY A 83 3.21 13.52 -7.24
C GLY A 83 4.60 13.54 -7.86
N ALA A 84 5.63 13.39 -7.04
CA ALA A 84 7.03 13.25 -7.45
C ALA A 84 7.68 12.06 -6.75
N LYS A 85 8.82 11.61 -7.32
CA LYS A 85 9.47 10.33 -6.95
C LYS A 85 8.46 9.17 -6.96
N CYS A 86 7.68 9.11 -8.03
CA CYS A 86 6.66 8.09 -8.19
C CYS A 86 7.21 6.84 -8.88
N SER A 87 6.66 5.69 -8.52
CA SER A 87 6.79 4.41 -9.20
C SER A 87 5.43 4.00 -9.77
N ARG A 88 5.44 3.22 -10.86
CA ARG A 88 4.21 2.59 -11.36
C ARG A 88 3.82 1.44 -10.45
N ILE A 89 2.52 1.30 -10.23
CA ILE A 89 1.93 0.17 -9.50
C ILE A 89 0.94 -0.54 -10.41
N TYR A 90 0.77 -1.83 -10.19
CA TYR A 90 -0.09 -2.72 -10.99
C TYR A 90 -0.97 -3.52 -10.03
N PHE A 91 -2.23 -3.72 -10.39
CA PHE A 91 -3.24 -4.47 -9.62
C PHE A 91 -3.62 -5.74 -10.37
#